data_AF-A0A1B7MJW3-F1
#
_entry.id   AF-A0A1B7MJW3-F1
#
_cell.length_a   1.000
_cell.length_b   1.000
_cell.length_c   1.000
_cell.angle_alpha   90.00
_cell.angle_beta   90.00
_cell.angle_gamma   90.00
#
_symmetry.space_group_name_H-M   'P 1'
#
loop_
_entity.id
_entity.type
_entity.pdbx_description
1 polymer ?
#
loop_
_entity_poly.entity_id
_entity_poly.type
_entity_poly.pdbx_seq_one_letter_code
_entity_poly.pdbx_strand_id
1 'polypeptide(L)'
;QNLSEVPENTFPGYTGRISVFNAASSRFYTLSDISGIGGMHTEYIHVSPLWWNEHTHYYYMFVNTKPEQEGMQGFDIAWILCFFSFTFRGITYPCAVIRWFDTVGDS
;
A
#
# COMPACT_ATOMS: atom_id res chain seq x y z
N GLN A 1 -12.27 -9.51 12.97
CA GLN A 1 -13.65 -9.65 12.46
C GLN A 1 -13.57 -10.37 11.12
N ASN A 2 -14.33 -11.46 10.96
CA ASN A 2 -14.36 -12.22 9.72
C ASN A 2 -15.04 -11.35 8.64
N LEU A 3 -14.29 -10.93 7.61
CA LEU A 3 -14.77 -10.03 6.54
C LEU A 3 -15.77 -10.71 5.59
N SER A 4 -16.10 -11.98 5.81
CA SER A 4 -16.88 -12.81 4.89
C SER A 4 -18.40 -12.63 4.96
N GLU A 5 -18.94 -11.75 5.80
CA GLU A 5 -20.40 -11.64 5.99
C GLU A 5 -20.92 -10.18 6.00
N VAL A 6 -20.38 -9.29 5.18
CA VAL A 6 -21.07 -8.03 4.89
C VAL A 6 -21.95 -8.25 3.65
N PRO A 7 -23.29 -8.16 3.75
CA PRO A 7 -24.16 -8.27 2.59
C PRO A 7 -23.73 -7.22 1.55
N GLU A 8 -23.55 -7.63 0.29
CA GLU A 8 -23.09 -6.75 -0.81
C GLU A 8 -23.90 -5.44 -0.92
N ASN A 9 -25.16 -5.48 -0.48
CA ASN A 9 -26.09 -4.35 -0.49
C ASN A 9 -25.88 -3.31 0.63
N THR A 10 -24.84 -3.46 1.46
CA THR A 10 -24.58 -2.58 2.62
C THR A 10 -23.48 -1.55 2.34
N PHE A 11 -22.75 -1.67 1.24
CA PHE A 11 -21.67 -0.75 0.91
C PHE A 11 -22.22 0.53 0.24
N PRO A 12 -21.88 1.72 0.75
CA PRO A 12 -22.25 2.96 0.07
C PRO A 12 -21.58 2.97 -1.31
N GLY A 13 -22.38 3.01 -2.37
CA GLY A 13 -21.87 3.13 -3.73
C GLY A 13 -21.09 4.43 -3.91
N TYR A 14 -19.88 4.33 -4.46
CA TYR A 14 -19.10 5.50 -4.87
C TYR A 14 -19.27 5.70 -6.38
N THR A 15 -19.90 6.81 -6.77
CA THR A 15 -20.15 7.15 -8.18
C THR A 15 -19.12 8.12 -8.75
N GLY A 16 -18.10 8.50 -7.97
CA GLY A 16 -17.04 9.40 -8.42
C GLY A 16 -16.01 8.70 -9.29
N ARG A 17 -15.11 9.48 -9.87
CA ARG A 17 -14.02 8.95 -10.69
C ARG A 17 -12.97 8.27 -9.82
N ILE A 18 -12.58 7.07 -10.20
CA ILE A 18 -11.41 6.37 -9.66
C ILE A 18 -10.27 6.49 -10.68
N SER A 19 -9.09 6.89 -10.21
CA SER A 19 -7.85 6.91 -11.01
C SER A 19 -6.94 5.77 -10.57
N VAL A 20 -6.40 5.01 -11.51
CA VAL A 20 -5.50 3.87 -11.23
C VAL A 20 -4.08 4.22 -11.65
N PHE A 21 -3.10 3.80 -10.86
CA PHE A 21 -1.68 4.10 -11.08
C PHE A 21 -0.85 2.81 -11.08
N ASN A 22 0.12 2.74 -11.99
CA ASN A 22 1.07 1.62 -12.08
C ASN A 22 2.28 1.82 -11.16
N ALA A 23 2.33 2.90 -10.38
CA ALA A 23 3.42 3.16 -9.45
C ALA A 23 2.99 4.14 -8.36
N ALA A 24 3.69 4.08 -7.23
CA ALA A 24 3.67 5.07 -6.16
C ALA A 24 5.11 5.45 -5.80
N SER A 25 5.30 6.61 -5.18
CA SER A 25 6.61 7.03 -4.67
C SER A 25 6.53 7.38 -3.19
N SER A 26 7.50 6.91 -2.41
CA SER A 26 7.70 7.30 -1.01
C SER A 26 8.93 8.19 -0.90
N ARG A 27 8.81 9.33 -0.23
CA ARG A 27 9.94 10.24 0.03
C ARG A 27 10.19 10.29 1.53
N PHE A 28 11.41 10.00 1.94
CA PHE A 28 11.79 10.01 3.35
C PHE A 28 13.23 10.48 3.50
N TYR A 29 13.59 10.89 4.72
CA TYR A 29 14.92 11.35 5.04
C TYR A 29 15.74 10.19 5.62
N THR A 30 16.92 9.95 5.07
CA THR A 30 17.83 8.89 5.54
C THR A 30 19.13 9.51 6.03
N LEU A 31 19.43 9.40 7.32
CA LEU A 31 20.69 9.90 7.89
C LEU A 31 21.92 9.07 7.48
N SER A 32 21.71 7.83 7.04
CA SER A 32 22.76 6.82 6.94
C SER A 32 23.40 6.68 5.57
N ASP A 33 22.92 7.37 4.54
CA ASP A 33 23.37 7.14 3.16
C ASP A 33 23.74 8.43 2.43
N ILE A 34 24.66 8.35 1.47
CA ILE A 34 25.15 9.48 0.64
C ILE A 34 24.09 9.87 -0.41
N SER A 35 22.83 9.98 0.02
CA SER A 35 21.67 10.25 -0.81
C SER A 35 21.52 11.75 -1.06
N GLY A 36 22.26 12.25 -2.06
CA GLY A 36 22.04 13.56 -2.69
C GLY A 36 22.15 14.80 -1.79
N ILE A 37 21.86 15.97 -2.37
CA ILE A 37 21.87 17.25 -1.65
C ILE A 37 20.72 17.24 -0.63
N GLY A 38 21.07 17.11 0.65
CA GLY A 38 20.14 17.25 1.77
C GLY A 38 19.54 15.94 2.31
N GLY A 39 20.11 14.76 2.01
CA GLY A 39 19.76 13.48 2.67
C GLY A 39 18.34 12.96 2.41
N MET A 40 17.63 13.51 1.42
CA MET A 40 16.31 13.05 1.01
C MET A 40 16.46 11.84 0.08
N HIS A 41 15.71 10.78 0.36
CA HIS A 41 15.60 9.60 -0.46
C HIS A 41 14.20 9.49 -1.08
N THR A 42 14.10 8.91 -2.28
CA THR A 42 12.82 8.62 -2.94
C THR A 42 12.84 7.18 -3.44
N GLU A 43 11.94 6.36 -2.91
CA GLU A 43 11.69 5.01 -3.41
C GLU A 43 10.48 5.03 -4.33
N TYR A 44 10.61 4.37 -5.48
CA TYR A 44 9.51 4.15 -6.42
C TYR A 44 9.06 2.70 -6.35
N ILE A 45 7.79 2.49 -6.04
CA ILE A 45 7.15 1.18 -5.98
C ILE A 45 6.32 1.06 -7.24
N HIS A 46 6.70 0.16 -8.14
CA HIS A 46 5.93 -0.12 -9.35
C HIS A 46 4.94 -1.24 -9.08
N VAL A 47 3.75 -1.18 -9.68
CA VAL A 47 2.78 -2.26 -9.69
C VAL A 47 2.44 -2.46 -11.17
N SER A 48 3.18 -3.37 -11.80
CA SER A 48 3.01 -3.72 -13.21
C SER A 48 2.23 -5.02 -13.29
N PRO A 49 0.94 -5.01 -13.69
CA PRO A 49 0.19 -6.24 -13.92
C PRO A 49 0.75 -7.07 -15.09
N LEU A 50 1.58 -6.46 -15.95
CA LEU A 50 2.18 -7.07 -17.14
C LEU A 50 3.67 -6.76 -17.18
N TRP A 51 4.46 -7.41 -16.33
CA TRP A 51 5.92 -7.37 -16.47
C TRP A 51 6.36 -8.61 -17.24
N TRP A 52 6.92 -8.40 -18.44
CA TRP A 52 7.44 -9.44 -19.35
C TRP A 52 6.43 -10.44 -19.92
N ASN A 53 5.14 -10.07 -20.05
CA ASN A 53 4.10 -10.89 -20.69
C ASN A 53 3.85 -12.30 -20.09
N GLU A 54 4.54 -12.69 -19.02
CA GLU A 54 4.44 -14.06 -18.50
C GLU A 54 4.08 -14.13 -17.00
N HIS A 55 4.44 -13.14 -16.16
CA HIS A 55 4.14 -13.22 -14.72
C HIS A 55 3.87 -11.86 -14.06
N THR A 56 2.82 -11.80 -13.24
CA THR A 56 2.57 -10.70 -12.30
C THR A 56 3.68 -10.65 -11.25
N HIS A 57 4.47 -9.58 -11.24
CA HIS A 57 5.41 -9.32 -10.15
C HIS A 57 4.70 -8.57 -9.03
N TYR A 58 4.64 -9.20 -7.86
CA TYR A 58 4.08 -8.61 -6.66
C TYR A 58 5.18 -7.94 -5.85
N TYR A 59 4.91 -6.72 -5.40
CA TYR A 59 5.79 -6.00 -4.49
C TYR A 59 5.30 -6.19 -3.06
N TYR A 60 6.24 -6.46 -2.15
CA TYR A 60 5.97 -6.58 -0.71
C TYR A 60 6.21 -5.22 -0.06
N MET A 61 5.36 -4.87 0.91
CA MET A 61 5.51 -3.66 1.71
C MET A 61 5.29 -3.97 3.18
N PHE A 62 6.00 -3.23 4.02
CA PHE A 62 5.70 -3.13 5.45
C PHE A 62 4.60 -2.09 5.64
N VAL A 63 3.55 -2.46 6.37
CA VAL A 63 2.43 -1.60 6.70
C VAL A 63 2.43 -1.36 8.18
N ASN A 64 2.52 -0.09 8.60
CA ASN A 64 2.40 0.24 10.01
C ASN A 64 0.93 0.04 10.44
N THR A 65 0.64 -1.08 11.07
CA THR A 65 -0.69 -1.43 11.57
C THR A 65 -0.84 -1.15 13.07
N LYS A 66 0.29 -1.04 13.78
CA LYS A 66 0.36 -0.84 15.23
C LYS A 66 1.31 0.32 15.52
N PRO A 67 0.89 1.58 15.30
CA PRO A 67 1.75 2.76 15.38
C PRO A 67 2.30 3.04 16.79
N GLU A 68 1.72 2.43 17.80
CA GLU A 68 2.19 2.48 19.19
C GLU A 68 3.41 1.58 19.47
N GLN A 69 3.73 0.65 18.57
CA GLN A 69 4.86 -0.27 18.75
C GLN A 69 6.10 0.23 18.02
N GLU A 70 7.26 0.06 18.66
CA GLU A 70 8.52 0.48 18.08
C GLU A 70 9.10 -0.57 17.12
N GLY A 71 9.82 -0.08 16.11
CA GLY A 71 10.53 -0.93 15.16
C GLY A 71 9.61 -1.88 14.40
N MET A 72 10.11 -3.08 14.08
CA MET A 72 9.42 -4.05 13.23
C MET A 72 8.14 -4.62 13.84
N GLN A 73 7.94 -4.52 15.16
CA GLN A 73 6.73 -5.03 15.83
C GLN A 73 5.48 -4.22 15.46
N GLY A 74 5.67 -2.97 15.02
CA GLY A 74 4.61 -2.10 14.53
C GLY A 74 4.12 -2.40 13.10
N PHE A 75 4.82 -3.28 12.38
CA PHE A 75 4.60 -3.49 10.95
C PHE A 75 4.12 -4.90 10.62
N ASP A 76 3.08 -4.97 9.80
CA ASP A 76 2.67 -6.20 9.12
C ASP A 76 3.20 -6.21 7.68
N ILE A 77 3.33 -7.40 7.11
CA ILE A 77 3.77 -7.57 5.72
C ILE A 77 2.52 -7.75 4.84
N ALA A 78 2.49 -7.02 3.73
CA ALA A 78 1.47 -7.17 2.71
C ALA A 78 2.07 -7.10 1.32
N TRP A 79 1.42 -7.74 0.33
CA TRP A 79 1.76 -7.53 -1.07
C TRP A 79 0.80 -6.49 -1.70
N ILE A 80 1.31 -5.69 -2.64
CA ILE A 80 0.52 -4.65 -3.30
C ILE A 80 -0.07 -5.22 -4.59
N LEU A 81 -1.39 -5.05 -4.75
CA LEU A 81 -2.14 -5.48 -5.92
C LEU A 81 -2.43 -4.33 -6.89
N CYS A 82 -2.69 -3.12 -6.36
CA CYS A 82 -3.07 -1.96 -7.17
C CYS A 82 -2.88 -0.67 -6.39
N PHE A 83 -2.48 0.42 -7.06
CA PHE A 83 -2.59 1.77 -6.54
C PHE A 83 -3.74 2.51 -7.23
N PHE A 84 -4.54 3.22 -6.46
CA PHE A 84 -5.63 4.03 -6.99
C PHE A 84 -5.86 5.27 -6.13
N SER A 85 -6.63 6.20 -6.64
CA SER A 85 -7.13 7.33 -5.85
C SER A 85 -8.56 7.67 -6.22
N PHE A 86 -9.26 8.24 -5.27
CA PHE A 86 -10.60 8.77 -5.45
C PHE A 86 -10.77 10.06 -4.66
N THR A 87 -11.69 10.91 -5.09
CA THR A 87 -11.99 12.17 -4.41
C THR A 87 -13.35 12.08 -3.73
N PHE A 88 -13.39 12.31 -2.41
CA PHE A 88 -14.62 12.35 -1.64
C PHE A 88 -14.68 13.65 -0.84
N ARG A 89 -15.79 14.38 -0.97
CA ARG A 89 -16.00 15.70 -0.31
C ARG A 89 -14.83 16.68 -0.51
N GLY A 90 -14.26 16.71 -1.72
CA GLY A 90 -13.15 17.59 -2.08
C GLY A 90 -11.76 17.13 -1.62
N ILE A 91 -11.66 15.99 -0.93
CA ILE A 91 -10.39 15.41 -0.47
C ILE A 91 -10.03 14.24 -1.38
N THR A 92 -8.80 14.23 -1.91
CA THR A 92 -8.26 13.12 -2.69
C THR A 92 -7.56 12.13 -1.76
N TYR A 93 -8.01 10.89 -1.79
CA TYR A 93 -7.47 9.79 -1.00
C TYR A 93 -6.58 8.92 -1.89
N PRO A 94 -5.25 8.92 -1.71
CA PRO A 94 -4.39 7.91 -2.30
C PRO A 94 -4.63 6.58 -1.57
N CYS A 95 -4.74 5.50 -2.31
CA CYS A 95 -5.09 4.18 -1.79
C CYS A 95 -4.26 3.08 -2.45
N ALA A 96 -4.08 2.00 -1.71
CA ALA A 96 -3.51 0.76 -2.22
C ALA A 96 -4.47 -0.39 -1.90
N VAL A 97 -4.66 -1.28 -2.87
CA VAL A 97 -5.25 -2.60 -2.62
C VAL A 97 -4.11 -3.54 -2.29
N ILE A 98 -4.22 -4.22 -1.16
CA ILE A 98 -3.21 -5.16 -0.67
C ILE A 98 -3.87 -6.49 -0.29
N ARG A 99 -3.10 -7.59 -0.27
CA ARG A 99 -3.45 -8.74 0.58
C ARG A 99 -2.38 -8.91 1.68
N TRP A 100 -2.87 -9.25 2.85
CA TRP A 100 -2.08 -9.50 4.04
C TRP A 100 -1.41 -10.87 3.97
N PHE A 101 -0.25 -10.99 4.61
CA PHE A 101 0.35 -12.28 4.95
C PHE A 101 -0.11 -12.68 6.34
N ASP A 102 -0.26 -13.99 6.55
CA ASP A 102 -0.43 -14.54 7.89
C ASP A 102 0.94 -14.65 8.56
N THR A 103 1.00 -14.23 9.83
CA THR A 103 2.18 -14.39 10.68
C THR A 103 2.21 -15.80 11.26
N VAL A 104 3.34 -16.50 11.09
CA VAL A 104 3.54 -17.82 11.73
C VAL A 104 4.20 -17.59 13.08
N GLY A 105 3.51 -17.96 14.17
CA GLY A 105 4.06 -17.87 15.54
C GLY A 105 3.30 -16.94 16.49
N ASP A 106 2.23 -16.28 16.03
CA ASP A 106 1.27 -15.59 16.91
C ASP A 106 0.32 -16.64 17.53
N SER A 107 0.83 -17.36 18.53
CA SER A 107 0.09 -18.29 19.40
C SER A 107 0.16 -17.84 20.85
#